data_AF-A0A1K2IDA0-F1
#
_entry.id   AF-A0A1K2IDA0-F1
#
_cell.length_a   1.000
_cell.length_b   1.000
_cell.length_c   1.000
_cell.angle_alpha   90.00
_cell.angle_beta   90.00
_cell.angle_gamma   90.00
#
_symmetry.space_group_name_H-M   'P 1'
#
loop_
_entity.id
_entity.type
_entity.pdbx_description
1 polymer ?
#
loop_
_entity_poly.entity_id
_entity_poly.type
_entity_poly.pdbx_seq_one_letter_code
_entity_poly.pdbx_strand_id
1 'polypeptide(L)'
;MNKALTILIIAIFLIACKDESKAAMPEINDGTTEAIDKVTDSIAETTNEVIDEPIKKTTKELKEELTSKGFQIFEYVDKKTQDTVIMQQYFMAFLKSGPIRGQNEEESALLQEQHLAHLSKMYELGYADISGPFDDDGDIRGVTIYNVPTQKMADSLANSDPMVKAGRLIIEIHPWWAAKGFPLR
;
A
#
# COMPACT_ATOMS: atom_id res chain seq x y z
N MET A 1 -1.43 65.20 2.23
CA MET A 1 -0.29 64.73 1.41
C MET A 1 -0.57 63.27 1.08
N ASN A 2 -1.30 62.90 0.01
CA ASN A 2 -1.02 63.04 -1.44
C ASN A 2 0.38 62.48 -1.76
N LYS A 3 0.60 61.45 -2.60
CA LYS A 3 -0.22 60.89 -3.70
C LYS A 3 0.11 59.41 -3.98
N ALA A 4 -0.89 58.68 -4.45
CA ALA A 4 -0.73 57.49 -5.28
C ALA A 4 0.01 57.82 -6.58
N LEU A 5 0.77 56.86 -7.13
CA LEU A 5 1.26 56.93 -8.51
C LEU A 5 0.88 55.64 -9.24
N THR A 6 -0.10 55.80 -10.13
CA THR A 6 -0.60 54.83 -11.11
C THR A 6 -0.07 55.21 -12.48
N ILE A 7 0.64 54.32 -13.19
CA ILE A 7 0.88 54.33 -14.66
C ILE A 7 1.19 52.85 -15.00
N LEU A 8 0.35 52.00 -15.59
CA LEU A 8 -0.46 51.98 -16.83
C LEU A 8 0.35 51.88 -18.13
N ILE A 9 -0.12 50.97 -19.01
CA ILE A 9 0.13 50.80 -20.45
C ILE A 9 1.50 50.11 -20.75
N ILE A 10 1.66 49.06 -21.57
CA ILE A 10 1.07 48.71 -22.88
C ILE A 10 1.18 47.21 -23.13
N ALA A 11 0.09 46.59 -23.61
CA ALA A 11 0.09 45.32 -24.32
C ALA A 11 0.41 45.55 -25.81
N ILE A 12 1.34 44.79 -26.40
CA ILE A 12 1.44 44.58 -27.86
C ILE A 12 1.74 43.11 -28.16
N PHE A 13 1.03 42.66 -29.19
CA PHE A 13 0.80 41.33 -29.75
C PHE A 13 2.02 40.68 -30.43
N LEU A 14 1.95 39.33 -30.45
CA LEU A 14 2.31 38.37 -31.51
C LEU A 14 3.63 38.54 -32.30
N ILE A 15 4.39 37.45 -32.43
CA ILE A 15 4.49 36.61 -33.66
C ILE A 15 5.61 35.56 -33.46
N ALA A 16 5.31 34.35 -33.94
CA ALA A 16 6.12 33.14 -33.92
C ALA A 16 7.38 33.18 -34.82
N CYS A 17 8.36 32.33 -34.47
CA CYS A 17 9.11 31.38 -35.34
C CYS A 17 10.01 30.56 -34.39
N LYS A 18 9.72 29.28 -34.16
CA LYS A 18 10.18 28.11 -34.94
C LYS A 18 11.71 27.91 -34.85
N ASP A 19 12.14 26.95 -34.03
CA ASP A 19 12.78 25.74 -34.57
C ASP A 19 12.85 24.60 -33.54
N GLU A 20 12.66 23.40 -34.08
CA GLU A 20 12.46 22.12 -33.41
C GLU A 20 13.78 21.34 -33.27
N SER A 21 13.87 20.47 -32.26
CA SER A 21 14.38 19.11 -32.50
C SER A 21 13.91 18.14 -31.41
N LYS A 22 12.81 17.43 -31.71
CA LYS A 22 12.54 16.08 -31.17
C LYS A 22 13.24 15.08 -32.09
N ALA A 23 13.94 14.09 -31.53
CA ALA A 23 14.37 12.93 -32.29
C ALA A 23 13.51 11.72 -31.89
N ALA A 24 12.83 11.15 -32.87
CA ALA A 24 12.25 9.81 -32.84
C ALA A 24 12.84 8.99 -33.99
N MET A 25 13.10 7.70 -33.71
CA MET A 25 13.22 6.48 -34.53
C MET A 25 13.48 6.55 -36.06
N PRO A 26 14.15 5.52 -36.62
CA PRO A 26 13.88 5.07 -37.97
C PRO A 26 13.30 3.64 -38.02
N GLU A 27 12.24 3.48 -38.80
CA GLU A 27 11.91 2.26 -39.58
C GLU A 27 12.22 2.56 -41.05
N ILE A 28 12.75 1.60 -41.82
CA ILE A 28 12.40 1.42 -43.25
C ILE A 28 12.41 -0.09 -43.63
N ASN A 29 11.35 -0.43 -44.37
CA ASN A 29 10.89 -1.66 -45.03
C ASN A 29 11.77 -2.23 -46.17
N ASP A 30 11.63 -3.54 -46.45
CA ASP A 30 11.41 -4.17 -47.78
C ASP A 30 11.16 -5.68 -47.49
N GLY A 31 10.06 -6.36 -47.81
CA GLY A 31 9.38 -6.52 -49.10
C GLY A 31 9.71 -7.90 -49.70
N THR A 32 8.75 -8.82 -49.73
CA THR A 32 8.39 -9.80 -50.81
C THR A 32 7.72 -11.08 -50.24
N THR A 33 6.42 -11.21 -50.54
CA THR A 33 5.61 -12.38 -51.01
C THR A 33 6.26 -13.80 -50.97
N GLU A 34 5.59 -14.89 -50.58
CA GLU A 34 4.42 -15.54 -51.22
C GLU A 34 3.66 -16.51 -50.27
N ALA A 35 2.47 -16.91 -50.74
CA ALA A 35 1.37 -17.61 -50.07
C ALA A 35 1.49 -19.17 -50.03
N ILE A 36 0.38 -19.82 -49.61
CA ILE A 36 -0.02 -21.25 -49.74
C ILE A 36 0.24 -22.06 -48.45
N ASP A 37 -0.69 -22.78 -47.80
CA ASP A 37 -2.09 -23.08 -48.05
C ASP A 37 -2.83 -23.48 -46.77
N LYS A 38 -4.15 -23.46 -46.89
CA LYS A 38 -5.24 -23.87 -46.00
C LYS A 38 -5.18 -25.36 -45.60
N VAL A 39 -5.71 -25.72 -44.42
CA VAL A 39 -6.77 -26.75 -44.20
C VAL A 39 -6.88 -27.12 -42.70
N THR A 40 -8.11 -26.94 -42.23
CA THR A 40 -8.84 -27.50 -41.09
C THR A 40 -8.43 -28.91 -40.64
N ASP A 41 -8.37 -29.16 -39.32
CA ASP A 41 -9.44 -29.91 -38.64
C ASP A 41 -9.29 -29.91 -37.11
N SER A 42 -10.44 -30.03 -36.46
CA SER A 42 -10.64 -30.17 -35.02
C SER A 42 -9.91 -31.37 -34.41
N ILE A 43 -9.38 -31.22 -33.20
CA ILE A 43 -9.56 -32.17 -32.08
C ILE A 43 -9.46 -31.36 -30.79
N ALA A 44 -10.47 -31.54 -29.93
CA ALA A 44 -10.47 -31.06 -28.57
C ALA A 44 -9.39 -31.79 -27.77
N GLU A 45 -8.50 -31.04 -27.13
CA GLU A 45 -7.79 -31.50 -25.95
C GLU A 45 -8.20 -30.61 -24.78
N THR A 46 -9.02 -31.21 -23.93
CA THR A 46 -9.42 -30.74 -22.62
C THR A 46 -8.18 -30.68 -21.74
N THR A 47 -7.43 -29.59 -21.77
CA THR A 47 -6.52 -29.25 -20.68
C THR A 47 -7.39 -28.71 -19.54
N ASN A 48 -7.85 -29.63 -18.69
CA ASN A 48 -8.18 -29.30 -17.32
C ASN A 48 -6.89 -28.78 -16.66
N GLU A 49 -6.63 -27.48 -16.81
CA GLU A 49 -5.76 -26.77 -15.89
C GLU A 49 -6.47 -26.78 -14.54
N VAL A 50 -6.11 -27.77 -13.72
CA VAL A 50 -6.35 -27.74 -12.28
C VAL A 50 -5.51 -26.58 -11.77
N ILE A 51 -6.16 -25.42 -11.66
CA ILE A 51 -5.64 -24.29 -10.90
C ILE A 51 -5.48 -24.81 -9.48
N ASP A 52 -4.22 -24.94 -9.05
CA ASP A 52 -3.83 -25.33 -7.70
C ASP A 52 -4.30 -24.22 -6.74
N GLU A 53 -5.57 -24.26 -6.35
CA GLU A 53 -6.07 -23.40 -5.28
C GLU A 53 -5.35 -23.80 -3.98
N PRO A 54 -4.73 -22.85 -3.25
CA PRO A 54 -4.11 -23.16 -1.99
C PRO A 54 -5.16 -23.75 -1.05
N ILE A 55 -4.89 -24.95 -0.53
CA ILE A 55 -5.77 -25.69 0.40
C ILE A 55 -6.17 -24.75 1.54
N LYS A 56 -7.40 -24.24 1.48
CA LYS A 56 -7.94 -23.32 2.49
C LYS A 56 -8.12 -24.14 3.77
N LYS A 57 -7.31 -23.84 4.80
CA LYS A 57 -7.45 -24.44 6.13
C LYS A 57 -8.90 -24.40 6.56
N THR A 58 -9.39 -25.48 7.15
CA THR A 58 -10.75 -25.49 7.70
C THR A 58 -10.86 -24.47 8.84
N THR A 59 -12.07 -23.96 9.10
CA THR A 59 -12.31 -23.01 10.20
C THR A 59 -11.82 -23.55 11.54
N LYS A 60 -11.97 -24.87 11.77
CA LYS A 60 -11.48 -25.55 12.97
C LYS A 60 -9.96 -25.49 13.10
N GLU A 61 -9.23 -25.87 12.05
CA GLU A 61 -7.76 -25.87 12.06
C GLU A 61 -7.20 -24.45 12.23
N LEU A 62 -7.81 -23.46 11.55
CA LEU A 62 -7.40 -22.06 11.67
C LEU A 62 -7.61 -21.54 13.09
N LYS A 63 -8.74 -21.87 13.73
CA LYS A 63 -9.01 -21.51 15.11
C LYS A 63 -7.98 -22.11 16.07
N GLU A 64 -7.68 -23.40 15.93
CA GLU A 64 -6.70 -24.10 16.76
C GLU A 64 -5.31 -23.47 16.61
N GLU A 65 -4.89 -23.18 15.37
CA GLU A 65 -3.63 -22.50 15.08
C GLU A 65 -3.56 -21.11 15.74
N LEU A 66 -4.55 -20.25 15.49
CA LEU A 66 -4.56 -18.87 16.01
C LEU A 66 -4.56 -18.85 17.54
N THR A 67 -5.37 -19.71 18.15
CA THR A 67 -5.42 -19.85 19.62
C THR A 67 -4.07 -20.35 20.16
N SER A 68 -3.43 -21.33 19.50
CA SER A 68 -2.12 -21.84 19.91
C SER A 68 -1.01 -20.79 19.83
N LYS A 69 -1.13 -19.83 18.90
CA LYS A 69 -0.23 -18.68 18.74
C LYS A 69 -0.56 -17.52 19.69
N GLY A 70 -1.60 -17.66 20.51
CA GLY A 70 -2.01 -16.67 21.51
C GLY A 70 -2.87 -15.53 20.97
N PHE A 71 -3.41 -15.63 19.76
CA PHE A 71 -4.32 -14.62 19.23
C PHE A 71 -5.66 -14.64 19.93
N GLN A 72 -6.24 -13.46 20.15
CA GLN A 72 -7.63 -13.32 20.58
C GLN A 72 -8.55 -13.43 19.36
N ILE A 73 -9.49 -14.36 19.43
CA ILE A 73 -10.44 -14.64 18.35
C ILE A 73 -11.84 -14.91 18.91
N PHE A 74 -12.86 -14.72 18.07
CA PHE A 74 -14.20 -15.26 18.29
C PHE A 74 -14.85 -15.64 16.96
N GLU A 75 -15.90 -16.46 17.01
CA GLU A 75 -16.66 -16.87 15.83
C GLU A 75 -17.90 -16.00 15.66
N TYR A 76 -18.17 -15.60 14.43
CA TYR A 76 -19.37 -14.87 14.00
C TYR A 76 -20.04 -15.65 12.88
N VAL A 77 -21.36 -15.86 12.97
CA VAL A 77 -22.13 -16.48 11.89
C VAL A 77 -22.72 -15.38 11.02
N ASP A 78 -22.32 -15.32 9.75
CA ASP A 78 -22.89 -14.38 8.80
C ASP A 78 -24.34 -14.76 8.49
N LYS A 79 -25.26 -13.82 8.68
CA LYS A 79 -26.70 -14.10 8.58
C LYS A 79 -27.15 -14.45 7.16
N LYS A 80 -26.43 -14.01 6.12
CA LYS A 80 -26.84 -14.20 4.73
C LYS A 80 -26.33 -15.52 4.17
N THR A 81 -25.07 -15.81 4.44
CA THR A 81 -24.37 -17.01 3.93
C THR A 81 -24.51 -18.20 4.88
N GLN A 82 -24.82 -17.96 6.15
CA GLN A 82 -24.77 -18.95 7.24
C GLN A 82 -23.36 -19.50 7.50
N ASP A 83 -22.33 -18.86 6.95
CA ASP A 83 -20.93 -19.24 7.15
C ASP A 83 -20.43 -18.78 8.52
N THR A 84 -19.58 -19.61 9.13
CA THR A 84 -18.83 -19.23 10.33
C THR A 84 -17.54 -18.49 9.95
N VAL A 85 -17.44 -17.25 10.37
CA VAL A 85 -16.31 -16.35 10.17
C VAL A 85 -15.51 -16.24 11.47
N ILE A 86 -14.19 -16.36 11.39
CA ILE A 86 -13.30 -16.06 12.51
C ILE A 86 -13.03 -14.56 12.53
N MET A 87 -13.41 -13.91 13.62
CA MET A 87 -13.00 -12.56 13.96
C MET A 87 -11.72 -12.65 14.78
N GLN A 88 -10.70 -11.88 14.41
CA GLN A 88 -9.42 -11.79 15.11
C GLN A 88 -9.22 -10.35 15.60
N GLN A 89 -8.64 -10.21 16.80
CA GLN A 89 -8.14 -8.93 17.26
C GLN A 89 -6.79 -8.62 16.61
N TYR A 90 -6.72 -7.46 15.98
CA TYR A 90 -5.52 -6.81 15.47
C TYR A 90 -5.26 -5.55 16.30
N PHE A 91 -4.16 -4.86 16.01
CA PHE A 91 -3.83 -3.60 16.63
C PHE A 91 -3.62 -2.53 15.57
N MET A 92 -4.53 -1.56 15.51
CA MET A 92 -4.43 -0.43 14.61
C MET A 92 -3.56 0.63 15.25
N ALA A 93 -2.40 0.88 14.65
CA ALA A 93 -1.47 1.93 15.05
C ALA A 93 -1.66 3.15 14.15
N PHE A 94 -2.07 4.27 14.74
CA PHE A 94 -2.03 5.57 14.12
C PHE A 94 -0.65 6.20 14.34
N LEU A 95 -0.02 6.60 13.24
CA LEU A 95 1.28 7.25 13.22
C LEU A 95 1.01 8.76 13.15
N LYS A 96 1.18 9.47 14.25
CA LYS A 96 0.87 10.89 14.40
C LYS A 96 2.13 11.74 14.23
N SER A 97 1.96 13.00 13.87
CA SER A 97 3.07 13.95 13.82
C SER A 97 3.75 14.05 15.19
N GLY A 98 5.07 13.89 15.21
CA GLY A 98 5.88 14.06 16.40
C GLY A 98 6.38 15.50 16.59
N PRO A 99 6.87 15.83 17.80
CA PRO A 99 7.31 17.18 18.15
C PRO A 99 8.70 17.53 17.60
N ILE A 100 9.50 16.56 17.13
CA ILE A 100 10.87 16.79 16.66
C ILE A 100 10.88 16.80 15.14
N ARG A 101 11.01 17.99 14.53
CA ARG A 101 10.93 18.18 13.06
C ARG A 101 12.01 19.07 12.46
N GLY A 102 13.09 19.33 13.22
CA GLY A 102 14.18 20.25 12.83
C GLY A 102 15.31 19.63 12.01
N GLN A 103 15.15 18.40 11.52
CA GLN A 103 16.16 17.69 10.74
C GLN A 103 16.40 18.37 9.38
N ASN A 104 17.63 18.30 8.88
CA ASN A 104 17.93 18.76 7.52
C ASN A 104 17.33 17.80 6.47
N GLU A 105 17.49 18.15 5.19
CA GLU A 105 16.92 17.37 4.08
C GLU A 105 17.52 15.96 4.00
N GLU A 106 18.83 15.82 4.16
CA GLU A 106 19.54 14.53 4.12
C GLU A 106 19.09 13.59 5.25
N GLU A 107 19.01 14.11 6.47
CA GLU A 107 18.56 13.35 7.64
C GLU A 107 17.07 12.99 7.52
N SER A 108 16.24 13.90 6.99
CA SER A 108 14.82 13.62 6.75
C SER A 108 14.63 12.52 5.72
N ALA A 109 15.42 12.53 4.63
CA ALA A 109 15.38 11.49 3.60
C ALA A 109 15.84 10.14 4.14
N LEU A 110 16.93 10.11 4.92
CA LEU A 110 17.43 8.89 5.55
C LEU A 110 16.40 8.29 6.53
N LEU A 111 15.78 9.11 7.38
CA LEU A 111 14.74 8.63 8.30
C LEU A 111 13.52 8.09 7.55
N GLN A 112 13.18 8.68 6.40
CA GLN A 112 12.10 8.19 5.55
C GLN A 112 12.41 6.84 4.92
N GLU A 113 13.63 6.64 4.40
CA GLU A 113 14.09 5.35 3.89
C GLU A 113 14.03 4.27 4.99
N GLN A 114 14.55 4.58 6.17
CA GLN A 114 14.57 3.68 7.31
C GLN A 114 13.17 3.31 7.81
N HIS A 115 12.24 4.25 7.79
CA HIS A 115 10.83 4.01 8.10
C HIS A 115 10.19 3.03 7.11
N LEU A 116 10.37 3.24 5.81
CA LEU A 116 9.86 2.33 4.78
C LEU A 116 10.47 0.92 4.91
N ALA A 117 11.77 0.83 5.18
CA ALA A 117 12.44 -0.45 5.43
C ALA A 117 11.89 -1.16 6.69
N HIS A 118 11.57 -0.41 7.75
CA HIS A 118 10.91 -0.96 8.93
C HIS A 118 9.54 -1.55 8.59
N LEU A 119 8.70 -0.80 7.89
CA LEU A 119 7.35 -1.25 7.48
C LEU A 119 7.41 -2.48 6.58
N SER A 120 8.30 -2.51 5.58
CA SER A 120 8.51 -3.68 4.71
C SER A 120 8.87 -4.91 5.53
N LYS A 121 9.81 -4.77 6.46
CA LYS A 121 10.22 -5.86 7.34
C LYS A 121 9.07 -6.36 8.22
N MET A 122 8.22 -5.48 8.74
CA MET A 122 7.06 -5.89 9.56
C MET A 122 6.07 -6.70 8.73
N TYR A 123 5.87 -6.32 7.46
CA TYR A 123 5.03 -7.06 6.53
C TYR A 123 5.63 -8.43 6.18
N GLU A 124 6.89 -8.48 5.79
CA GLU A 124 7.60 -9.73 5.42
C GLU A 124 7.64 -10.75 6.55
N LEU A 125 7.77 -10.28 7.80
CA LEU A 125 7.75 -11.13 9.00
C LEU A 125 6.33 -11.53 9.44
N GLY A 126 5.28 -11.00 8.80
CA GLY A 126 3.89 -11.26 9.15
C GLY A 126 3.44 -10.59 10.44
N TYR A 127 4.17 -9.57 10.91
CA TYR A 127 3.79 -8.79 12.11
C TYR A 127 2.82 -7.65 11.80
N ALA A 128 2.79 -7.18 10.55
CA ALA A 128 1.81 -6.19 10.08
C ALA A 128 1.22 -6.65 8.74
N ASP A 129 -0.08 -6.41 8.55
CA ASP A 129 -0.78 -6.85 7.33
C ASP A 129 -0.95 -5.70 6.33
N ILE A 130 -1.16 -4.46 6.80
CA ILE A 130 -1.42 -3.28 5.96
C ILE A 130 -0.78 -2.05 6.61
N SER A 131 -0.03 -1.27 5.82
CA SER A 131 0.53 0.03 6.21
C SER A 131 0.36 1.03 5.08
N GLY A 132 0.09 2.30 5.41
CA GLY A 132 0.01 3.36 4.41
C GLY A 132 -0.12 4.76 5.01
N PRO A 133 0.29 5.80 4.26
CA PRO A 133 0.10 7.19 4.65
C PRO A 133 -1.36 7.62 4.47
N PHE A 134 -1.77 8.64 5.20
CA PHE A 134 -2.94 9.44 4.82
C PHE A 134 -2.52 10.52 3.81
N ASP A 135 -3.42 10.83 2.87
CA ASP A 135 -3.17 11.78 1.78
C ASP A 135 -3.42 13.24 2.20
N ASP A 136 -3.97 13.46 3.39
CA ASP A 136 -4.22 14.79 3.93
C ASP A 136 -3.07 15.30 4.80
N ASP A 137 -3.09 16.60 5.09
CA ASP A 137 -2.14 17.25 5.99
C ASP A 137 -2.57 17.19 7.46
N GLY A 138 -3.29 16.13 7.83
CA GLY A 138 -3.75 15.89 9.19
C GLY A 138 -2.62 15.62 10.18
N ASP A 139 -2.99 15.59 11.46
CA ASP A 139 -2.10 15.17 12.55
C ASP A 139 -1.71 13.70 12.43
N ILE A 140 -2.63 12.86 11.94
CA ILE A 140 -2.37 11.45 11.66
C ILE A 140 -1.73 11.36 10.28
N ARG A 141 -0.48 10.91 10.23
CA ARG A 141 0.33 10.80 9.01
C ARG A 141 0.17 9.47 8.29
N GLY A 142 -0.21 8.43 9.02
CA GLY A 142 -0.45 7.12 8.45
C GLY A 142 -1.06 6.14 9.45
N VAL A 143 -1.29 4.92 8.97
CA VAL A 143 -1.83 3.81 9.74
C VAL A 143 -1.03 2.54 9.45
N THR A 144 -0.87 1.70 10.46
CA THR A 144 -0.37 0.33 10.33
C THR A 144 -1.25 -0.62 11.13
N ILE A 145 -1.64 -1.75 10.54
CA ILE A 145 -2.42 -2.79 11.18
C ILE A 145 -1.47 -3.92 11.58
N TYR A 146 -1.14 -4.02 12.87
CA TYR A 146 -0.32 -5.09 13.42
C TYR A 146 -1.15 -6.36 13.66
N ASN A 147 -0.62 -7.48 13.18
CA ASN A 147 -1.14 -8.83 13.29
C ASN A 147 -0.28 -9.64 14.27
N VAL A 148 -0.44 -9.31 15.56
CA VAL A 148 0.31 -9.90 16.67
C VAL A 148 -0.63 -10.27 17.82
N PRO A 149 -0.27 -11.21 18.71
CA PRO A 149 -1.20 -11.72 19.73
C PRO A 149 -1.51 -10.71 20.86
N THR A 150 -0.68 -9.68 21.07
CA THR A 150 -0.83 -8.78 22.21
C THR A 150 -0.56 -7.31 21.87
N GLN A 151 -1.25 -6.40 22.55
CA GLN A 151 -1.04 -4.96 22.39
C GLN A 151 0.40 -4.55 22.72
N LYS A 152 0.99 -5.17 23.76
CA LYS A 152 2.39 -4.92 24.15
C LYS A 152 3.37 -5.24 23.01
N MET A 153 3.12 -6.29 22.24
CA MET A 153 3.96 -6.62 21.09
C MET A 153 3.78 -5.58 19.97
N ALA A 154 2.54 -5.20 19.65
CA ALA A 154 2.27 -4.16 18.66
C ALA A 154 2.94 -2.84 19.05
N ASP A 155 2.81 -2.42 20.30
CA ASP A 155 3.44 -1.23 20.87
C ASP A 155 4.97 -1.28 20.75
N SER A 156 5.58 -2.40 21.15
CA SER A 156 7.02 -2.57 21.05
C SER A 156 7.54 -2.51 19.61
N LEU A 157 6.79 -3.07 18.65
CA LEU A 157 7.18 -3.07 17.24
C LEU A 157 7.02 -1.68 16.63
N ALA A 158 5.88 -1.01 16.86
CA ALA A 158 5.61 0.34 16.37
C ALA A 158 6.61 1.36 16.93
N ASN A 159 6.93 1.30 18.21
CA ASN A 159 7.94 2.18 18.82
C ASN A 159 9.40 1.82 18.44
N SER A 160 9.61 0.70 17.74
CA SER A 160 10.95 0.34 17.25
C SER A 160 11.32 1.02 15.94
N ASP A 161 10.33 1.65 15.28
CA ASP A 161 10.48 2.41 14.04
C ASP A 161 11.47 3.58 14.20
N PRO A 162 12.46 3.73 13.29
CA PRO A 162 13.41 4.85 13.32
C PRO A 162 12.76 6.24 13.32
N MET A 163 11.64 6.45 12.62
CA MET A 163 10.92 7.73 12.65
C MET A 163 10.30 8.02 14.03
N VAL A 164 9.82 6.99 14.72
CA VAL A 164 9.25 7.13 16.07
C VAL A 164 10.38 7.38 17.08
N LYS A 165 11.49 6.63 16.99
CA LYS A 165 12.67 6.84 17.83
C LYS A 165 13.28 8.23 17.67
N ALA A 166 13.26 8.77 16.46
CA ALA A 166 13.70 10.14 16.17
C ALA A 166 12.70 11.21 16.65
N GLY A 167 11.54 10.82 17.19
CA GLY A 167 10.48 11.74 17.65
C GLY A 167 9.79 12.49 16.51
N ARG A 168 9.96 12.05 15.26
CA ARG A 168 9.24 12.59 14.09
C ARG A 168 7.81 12.07 14.03
N LEU A 169 7.57 10.88 14.60
CA LEU A 169 6.25 10.28 14.74
C LEU A 169 5.98 9.90 16.19
N ILE A 170 4.70 9.90 16.57
CA ILE A 170 4.19 9.35 17.83
C ILE A 170 3.15 8.26 17.48
N ILE A 171 3.11 7.21 18.28
CA ILE A 171 2.21 6.08 18.08
C ILE A 171 0.98 6.18 19.00
N GLU A 172 -0.20 5.96 18.43
CA GLU A 172 -1.45 5.74 19.15
C GLU A 172 -2.03 4.39 18.69
N ILE A 173 -2.21 3.43 19.61
CA ILE A 173 -2.64 2.07 19.27
C ILE A 173 -4.00 1.74 19.87
N HIS A 174 -4.88 1.17 19.04
CA HIS A 174 -6.18 0.65 19.43
C HIS A 174 -6.34 -0.83 19.07
N PRO A 175 -6.87 -1.68 19.97
CA PRO A 175 -7.32 -3.01 19.59
C PRO A 175 -8.50 -2.90 18.61
N TRP A 176 -8.41 -3.62 17.49
CA TRP A 176 -9.40 -3.56 16.41
C TRP A 176 -9.78 -4.97 15.97
N TRP A 177 -11.08 -5.23 15.83
CA TRP A 177 -11.59 -6.54 15.43
C TRP A 177 -11.94 -6.55 13.95
N ALA A 178 -11.40 -7.54 13.21
CA ALA A 178 -11.71 -7.75 11.81
C ALA A 178 -11.78 -9.26 11.49
N ALA A 179 -12.52 -9.60 10.44
CA ALA A 179 -12.58 -10.97 9.96
C ALA A 179 -11.20 -11.39 9.42
N LYS A 180 -10.76 -12.60 9.77
CA LYS A 180 -9.46 -13.11 9.33
C LYS A 180 -9.45 -13.31 7.82
N GLY A 181 -8.48 -12.70 7.14
CA GLY A 181 -8.26 -12.86 5.70
C GLY A 181 -9.20 -12.05 4.81
N PHE A 182 -9.95 -11.07 5.35
CA PHE A 182 -10.77 -10.20 4.52
C PHE A 182 -9.91 -9.22 3.72
N PRO A 183 -10.09 -9.15 2.38
CA PRO A 183 -9.38 -8.18 1.55
C PRO A 183 -10.09 -6.82 1.54
N LEU A 184 -9.38 -5.79 1.12
CA LEU A 184 -10.00 -4.57 0.60
C LEU A 184 -10.70 -4.91 -0.73
N ARG A 185 -11.85 -4.27 -0.99
CA ARG A 185 -12.70 -4.55 -2.16
C ARG A 185 -12.58 -3.44 -3.20
#